data_AF-A0A178A8T0-F1
#
_entry.id   AF-A0A178A8T0-F1
#
_cell.length_a   1.000
_cell.length_b   1.000
_cell.length_c   1.000
_cell.angle_alpha   90.00
_cell.angle_beta   90.00
_cell.angle_gamma   90.00
#
_symmetry.space_group_name_H-M   'P 1'
#
loop_
_entity.id
_entity.type
_entity.pdbx_description
1 polymer ?
#
loop_
_entity_poly.entity_id
_entity_poly.type
_entity_poly.pdbx_seq_one_letter_code
_entity_poly.pdbx_strand_id
1 'polypeptide(L)'
;PISLVEKLFGLRSNVLALGDPRAIRRAPILFLMALYVWCIGIAMIYPPGSLTVVLVPYSSTNDREVLIMNPPPPTTFDPSMFDREEPWPTLSKLAWGSEPSISEGGDTRLMFQFRGARPALSNIARSVMMGDRMLNSPSYTGDNSSYRLRFRAPQYRCNKTTSQEHYPENTNGTSFYEVPAFNSRWSRSMNSLVFQKYAVNPAQARSPDRNQTQNVTVTVEGLECRGESSMFDLGISYTSKGLEMNRTMTDTQALGPIPMVWGNRTMIPPQSDRKISSFTEEFRNWTQSVAASLPQMNQMALLDALGSWMTARVPQRCVSVANTTCTGQSRAENGTIIAVCDPACDVLADDLAGFPLQGTALHTGRFDNYISINTSQPFRGESSSAIQFNPVRDINPTEELLNELLYNITISSLALGTWKDKVPVTTSMYRNTYQFSHRKNLVLPYSISLGVAIVFGCIAVWSLHQNGVPAADGGFLQVMMATRGDTEMERLVLRQGAEAGQEVSRELGALKVRYGQSIDAEGREGFGTVNETVALRERK
;
A
#
# COMPACT_ATOMS: atom_id res chain seq x y z
N PRO A 1 17.67 49.05 -62.16
CA PRO A 1 16.36 48.78 -62.83
C PRO A 1 15.27 48.56 -61.77
N ILE A 2 14.16 49.29 -61.86
CA ILE A 2 13.06 49.30 -60.87
C ILE A 2 12.46 47.90 -60.66
N SER A 3 12.37 47.11 -61.74
CA SER A 3 11.91 45.72 -61.69
C SER A 3 12.75 44.81 -60.77
N LEU A 4 14.00 45.16 -60.48
CA LEU A 4 14.84 44.42 -59.55
C LEU A 4 14.52 44.76 -58.09
N VAL A 5 14.19 46.02 -57.81
CA VAL A 5 13.77 46.47 -56.48
C VAL A 5 12.41 45.86 -56.13
N GLU A 6 11.47 45.88 -57.07
CA GLU A 6 10.15 45.27 -56.90
C GLU A 6 10.23 43.75 -56.67
N LYS A 7 11.12 43.07 -57.41
CA LYS A 7 11.45 41.65 -57.15
C LYS A 7 12.05 41.42 -55.77
N LEU A 8 12.89 42.33 -55.27
CA LEU A 8 13.47 42.23 -53.93
C LEU A 8 12.41 42.39 -52.83
N PHE A 9 11.42 43.28 -53.02
CA PHE A 9 10.28 43.40 -52.10
C PHE A 9 9.35 42.17 -52.16
N GLY A 10 9.20 41.56 -53.34
CA GLY A 10 8.45 40.31 -53.52
C GLY A 10 9.07 39.08 -52.85
N LEU A 11 10.37 39.08 -52.54
CA LEU A 11 11.05 37.95 -51.86
C LEU A 11 10.49 37.65 -50.46
N ARG A 12 9.92 38.66 -49.79
CA ARG A 12 9.30 38.49 -48.46
C ARG A 12 7.99 37.71 -48.53
N SER A 13 7.24 37.82 -49.63
CA SER A 13 5.90 37.24 -49.77
C SER A 13 5.84 36.04 -50.71
N ASN A 14 6.83 35.84 -51.58
CA ASN A 14 6.83 34.76 -52.58
C ASN A 14 8.12 33.92 -52.51
N VAL A 15 8.01 32.68 -51.99
CA VAL A 15 9.12 31.71 -51.90
C VAL A 15 9.77 31.44 -53.26
N LEU A 16 8.97 31.39 -54.33
CA LEU A 16 9.46 31.03 -55.66
C LEU A 16 10.43 32.09 -56.20
N ALA A 17 10.35 33.33 -55.70
CA ALA A 17 11.29 34.40 -56.06
C ALA A 17 12.71 34.17 -55.50
N LEU A 18 12.89 33.32 -54.47
CA LEU A 18 14.23 32.97 -53.96
C LEU A 18 15.07 32.18 -54.98
N GLY A 19 14.47 31.61 -56.02
CA GLY A 19 15.16 30.86 -57.05
C GLY A 19 15.91 31.71 -58.10
N ASP A 20 15.79 33.05 -58.09
CA ASP A 20 16.46 33.91 -59.09
C ASP A 20 17.94 34.15 -58.71
N PRO A 21 18.93 33.58 -59.45
CA PRO A 21 20.35 33.71 -59.13
C PRO A 21 20.86 35.15 -59.25
N ARG A 22 20.12 36.03 -59.94
CA ARG A 22 20.48 37.45 -60.08
C ARG A 22 20.23 38.25 -58.81
N ALA A 23 19.25 37.86 -58.00
CA ALA A 23 18.96 38.51 -56.73
C ALA A 23 20.09 38.26 -55.71
N ILE A 24 20.58 37.02 -55.65
CA ILE A 24 21.68 36.60 -54.74
C ILE A 24 22.96 37.41 -54.99
N ARG A 25 23.34 37.62 -56.25
CA ARG A 25 24.58 38.33 -56.61
C ARG A 25 24.51 39.84 -56.36
N ARG A 26 23.33 40.45 -56.45
CA ARG A 26 23.17 41.92 -56.39
C ARG A 26 22.79 42.44 -55.01
N ALA A 27 22.07 41.66 -54.21
CA ALA A 27 21.62 42.08 -52.88
C ALA A 27 21.70 40.91 -51.88
N PRO A 28 22.93 40.47 -51.53
CA PRO A 28 23.13 39.26 -50.73
C PRO A 28 22.55 39.38 -49.31
N ILE A 29 22.60 40.56 -48.68
CA ILE A 29 22.09 40.78 -47.32
C ILE A 29 20.56 40.67 -47.28
N LEU A 30 19.86 41.32 -48.21
CA LEU A 30 18.40 41.26 -48.30
C LEU A 30 17.92 39.84 -48.61
N PHE A 31 18.65 39.12 -49.48
CA PHE A 31 18.37 37.72 -49.75
C PHE A 31 18.54 36.85 -48.49
N LEU A 32 19.61 37.06 -47.70
CA LEU A 32 19.82 36.34 -46.44
C LEU A 32 18.74 36.64 -45.40
N MET A 33 18.27 37.89 -45.30
CA MET A 33 17.15 38.24 -44.41
C MET A 33 15.86 37.56 -44.85
N ALA A 34 15.54 37.57 -46.15
CA ALA A 34 14.36 36.89 -46.68
C ALA A 34 14.43 35.38 -46.42
N LEU A 35 15.57 34.75 -46.70
CA LEU A 35 15.82 33.33 -46.41
C LEU A 35 15.63 33.03 -44.92
N TYR A 36 16.16 33.88 -44.03
CA TYR A 36 16.02 33.73 -42.59
C TYR A 36 14.55 33.79 -42.13
N VAL A 37 13.75 34.72 -42.66
CA VAL A 37 12.31 34.82 -42.36
C VAL A 37 11.58 33.52 -42.74
N TRP A 38 11.92 32.91 -43.88
CA TRP A 38 11.36 31.61 -44.26
C TRP A 38 11.85 30.46 -43.37
N CYS A 39 13.14 30.45 -43.00
CA CYS A 39 13.70 29.46 -42.09
C CYS A 39 13.08 29.51 -40.68
N ILE A 40 12.68 30.68 -40.18
CA ILE A 40 11.96 30.82 -38.91
C ILE A 40 10.65 30.01 -38.93
N GLY A 41 9.91 30.03 -40.04
CA GLY A 41 8.68 29.25 -40.18
C GLY A 41 8.91 27.74 -40.02
N ILE A 42 9.99 27.23 -40.60
CA ILE A 42 10.40 25.81 -40.46
C ILE A 42 10.85 25.52 -39.02
N ALA A 43 11.62 26.42 -38.43
CA ALA A 43 12.11 26.28 -37.05
C ALA A 43 10.96 26.22 -36.03
N MET A 44 9.84 26.92 -36.28
CA MET A 44 8.65 26.89 -35.41
C MET A 44 7.89 25.54 -35.42
N ILE A 45 8.16 24.64 -36.37
CA ILE A 45 7.54 23.30 -36.43
C ILE A 45 8.23 22.30 -35.50
N TYR A 46 9.52 22.50 -35.18
CA TYR A 46 10.30 21.57 -34.37
C TYR A 46 9.83 21.40 -32.91
N PRO A 47 9.43 22.45 -32.16
CA PRO A 47 9.00 22.31 -30.77
C PRO A 47 7.83 21.34 -30.58
N PRO A 48 6.68 21.47 -31.27
CA PRO A 48 5.56 20.53 -31.09
C PRO A 48 5.93 19.11 -31.54
N GLY A 49 6.79 18.96 -32.56
CA GLY A 49 7.25 17.64 -33.04
C GLY A 49 8.24 16.93 -32.10
N SER A 50 8.82 17.64 -31.14
CA SER A 50 9.81 17.09 -30.20
C SER A 50 9.25 16.75 -28.82
N LEU A 51 7.96 17.05 -28.59
CA LEU A 51 7.24 16.69 -27.38
C LEU A 51 6.84 15.22 -27.44
N THR A 52 7.39 14.43 -26.51
CA THR A 52 6.98 13.05 -26.31
C THR A 52 6.20 12.95 -25.01
N VAL A 53 5.11 12.19 -25.03
CA VAL A 53 4.37 11.86 -23.81
C VAL A 53 5.05 10.65 -23.18
N VAL A 54 5.59 10.84 -21.98
CA VAL A 54 6.21 9.77 -21.19
C VAL A 54 5.37 9.56 -19.93
N LEU A 55 5.10 8.30 -19.61
CA LEU A 55 4.48 7.91 -18.34
C LEU A 55 5.58 7.93 -17.27
N VAL A 56 5.52 8.92 -16.40
CA VAL A 56 6.46 9.03 -15.27
C VAL A 56 5.72 8.62 -13.99
N PRO A 57 6.29 7.73 -13.16
CA PRO A 57 5.69 7.39 -11.88
C PRO A 57 5.77 8.60 -10.95
N TYR A 58 4.60 9.05 -10.47
CA TYR A 58 4.50 10.10 -9.47
C TYR A 58 4.03 9.48 -8.15
N SER A 59 4.87 9.55 -7.12
CA SER A 59 4.52 9.13 -5.77
C SER A 59 3.94 10.30 -5.00
N SER A 60 2.73 10.13 -4.45
CA SER A 60 2.12 11.08 -3.53
C SER A 60 1.87 10.40 -2.19
N THR A 61 2.34 11.01 -1.11
CA THR A 61 2.00 10.58 0.25
C THR A 61 0.88 11.45 0.77
N ASN A 62 -0.26 10.83 1.09
CA ASN A 62 -1.42 11.52 1.68
C ASN A 62 -1.92 10.73 2.88
N ASP A 63 -2.34 11.42 3.93
CA ASP A 63 -2.96 10.79 5.09
C ASP A 63 -4.35 10.27 4.71
N ARG A 64 -4.57 8.97 4.91
CA ARG A 64 -5.84 8.30 4.62
C ARG A 64 -6.28 7.49 5.83
N GLU A 65 -7.59 7.43 6.04
CA GLU A 65 -8.17 6.53 7.03
C GLU A 65 -7.99 5.08 6.59
N VAL A 66 -7.15 4.34 7.30
CA VAL A 66 -6.91 2.91 7.09
C VAL A 66 -7.30 2.12 8.33
N LEU A 67 -7.56 0.83 8.16
CA LEU A 67 -7.83 -0.05 9.30
C LEU A 67 -6.54 -0.32 10.05
N ILE A 68 -6.59 -0.12 11.37
CA ILE A 68 -5.46 -0.33 12.26
C ILE A 68 -5.86 -1.20 13.45
N MET A 69 -4.86 -1.70 14.15
CA MET A 69 -5.06 -2.50 15.35
C MET A 69 -4.65 -1.69 16.58
N ASN A 70 -5.49 -1.69 17.62
CA ASN A 70 -5.18 -1.13 18.94
C ASN A 70 -4.64 0.32 18.94
N PRO A 71 -5.29 1.29 18.26
CA PRO A 71 -4.93 2.69 18.50
C PRO A 71 -5.16 3.08 19.95
N PRO A 72 -4.55 4.20 20.37
CA PRO A 72 -4.99 4.91 21.55
C PRO A 72 -6.51 5.17 21.46
N PRO A 73 -7.29 4.80 22.48
CA PRO A 73 -8.72 5.05 22.50
C PRO A 73 -9.01 6.55 22.39
N PRO A 74 -10.11 6.94 21.69
CA PRO A 74 -10.45 8.34 21.50
C PRO A 74 -10.77 9.01 22.83
N THR A 75 -10.63 10.34 22.90
CA THR A 75 -10.98 11.12 24.10
C THR A 75 -12.46 11.05 24.47
N THR A 76 -13.30 10.60 23.53
CA THR A 76 -14.73 10.35 23.72
C THR A 76 -15.05 8.93 24.23
N PHE A 77 -14.03 8.12 24.53
CA PHE A 77 -14.21 6.77 25.06
C PHE A 77 -14.97 6.80 26.38
N ASP A 78 -16.17 6.22 26.38
CA ASP A 78 -17.05 6.09 27.54
C ASP A 78 -17.40 4.62 27.78
N PRO A 79 -16.76 3.97 28.76
CA PRO A 79 -17.04 2.58 29.10
C PRO A 79 -18.37 2.40 29.83
N SER A 80 -19.10 3.46 30.20
CA SER A 80 -20.46 3.34 30.75
C SER A 80 -21.54 3.03 29.71
N MET A 81 -21.22 3.13 28.40
CA MET A 81 -22.17 2.91 27.29
C MET A 81 -22.29 1.44 26.82
N PHE A 82 -21.62 0.49 27.48
CA PHE A 82 -21.59 -0.92 27.03
C PHE A 82 -22.93 -1.67 27.10
N ASP A 83 -23.96 -1.15 27.80
CA ASP A 83 -25.27 -1.82 27.96
C ASP A 83 -26.20 -1.72 26.74
N ARG A 84 -25.89 -0.85 25.77
CA ARG A 84 -26.68 -0.69 24.54
C ARG A 84 -25.75 -0.90 23.35
N GLU A 85 -25.76 -2.11 22.79
CA GLU A 85 -25.10 -2.45 21.52
C GLU A 85 -23.60 -2.11 21.48
N GLU A 86 -22.74 -2.94 22.11
CA GLU A 86 -21.25 -2.84 22.15
C GLU A 86 -20.64 -1.79 21.18
N PRO A 87 -20.69 -0.49 21.53
CA PRO A 87 -20.51 0.59 20.54
C PRO A 87 -19.02 0.79 20.19
N TRP A 88 -18.15 0.17 20.98
CA TRP A 88 -16.72 0.28 20.81
C TRP A 88 -16.22 -0.86 19.94
N PRO A 89 -15.48 -0.53 18.89
CA PRO A 89 -15.08 -1.50 17.92
C PRO A 89 -13.82 -2.20 18.43
N THR A 90 -14.02 -3.13 19.37
CA THR A 90 -12.96 -3.94 20.01
C THR A 90 -12.98 -5.36 19.46
N LEU A 91 -11.90 -6.09 19.69
CA LEU A 91 -11.81 -7.52 19.36
C LEU A 91 -12.24 -8.41 20.52
N SER A 92 -12.06 -7.92 21.74
CA SER A 92 -12.49 -8.57 22.97
C SER A 92 -13.99 -8.45 23.19
N LYS A 93 -14.61 -9.53 23.67
CA LYS A 93 -15.91 -9.48 24.31
C LYS A 93 -15.73 -9.01 25.75
N LEU A 94 -16.31 -7.86 26.07
CA LEU A 94 -16.19 -7.21 27.36
C LEU A 94 -17.53 -7.33 28.09
N ALA A 95 -17.51 -7.56 29.39
CA ALA A 95 -18.73 -7.59 30.18
C ALA A 95 -18.55 -6.95 31.54
N TRP A 96 -19.64 -6.40 32.04
CA TRP A 96 -19.78 -6.01 33.42
C TRP A 96 -19.95 -7.26 34.29
N GLY A 97 -19.16 -7.33 35.35
CA GLY A 97 -19.44 -8.16 36.51
C GLY A 97 -19.82 -7.26 37.68
N SER A 98 -20.77 -7.70 38.48
CA SER A 98 -20.90 -7.23 39.86
C SER A 98 -20.36 -8.34 40.75
N GLU A 99 -19.38 -8.04 41.59
CA GLU A 99 -19.05 -8.94 42.68
C GLU A 99 -19.96 -8.59 43.86
N PRO A 100 -20.78 -9.53 44.37
CA PRO A 100 -21.56 -9.27 45.57
C PRO A 100 -20.57 -9.09 46.73
N SER A 101 -20.48 -7.88 47.27
CA SER A 101 -19.71 -7.62 48.48
C SER A 101 -20.33 -8.43 49.61
N ILE A 102 -19.58 -9.34 50.22
CA ILE A 102 -20.05 -10.20 51.32
C ILE A 102 -20.30 -9.39 52.61
N SER A 103 -19.88 -8.12 52.65
CA SER A 103 -20.19 -7.19 53.74
C SER A 103 -21.62 -6.66 53.63
N GLU A 104 -22.41 -6.82 54.69
CA GLU A 104 -23.79 -6.33 54.91
C GLU A 104 -23.98 -4.78 54.80
N GLY A 105 -23.03 -4.05 54.19
CA GLY A 105 -22.93 -2.60 54.19
C GLY A 105 -22.67 -1.92 52.84
N GLY A 106 -23.11 -2.51 51.71
CA GLY A 106 -23.68 -1.72 50.63
C GLY A 106 -22.81 -1.12 49.51
N ASP A 107 -21.53 -1.48 49.34
CA ASP A 107 -20.73 -1.00 48.19
C ASP A 107 -20.50 -2.10 47.15
N THR A 108 -21.40 -2.18 46.16
CA THR A 108 -21.22 -3.08 45.01
C THR A 108 -20.07 -2.57 44.16
N ARG A 109 -18.98 -3.34 44.01
CA ARG A 109 -17.91 -3.00 43.07
C ARG A 109 -18.29 -3.46 41.67
N LEU A 110 -18.13 -2.58 40.70
CA LEU A 110 -18.24 -2.91 39.29
C LEU A 110 -16.90 -3.42 38.80
N MET A 111 -16.94 -4.58 38.17
CA MET A 111 -15.79 -5.19 37.53
C MET A 111 -15.97 -5.07 36.02
N PHE A 112 -14.98 -4.47 35.36
CA PHE A 112 -14.86 -4.52 33.91
C PHE A 112 -13.89 -5.65 33.55
N GLN A 113 -14.42 -6.70 32.92
CA GLN A 113 -13.66 -7.91 32.65
C GLN A 113 -13.73 -8.36 31.19
N PHE A 114 -12.61 -8.88 30.72
CA PHE A 114 -12.51 -9.64 29.49
C PHE A 114 -13.24 -10.99 29.65
N ARG A 115 -14.20 -11.29 28.77
CA ARG A 115 -14.94 -12.56 28.77
C ARG A 115 -14.45 -13.55 27.73
N GLY A 116 -13.72 -13.09 26.72
CA GLY A 116 -13.21 -13.91 25.62
C GLY A 116 -13.11 -13.13 24.31
N ALA A 117 -12.82 -13.84 23.22
CA ALA A 117 -12.89 -13.31 21.87
C ALA A 117 -14.34 -13.01 21.44
N ARG A 118 -14.53 -11.99 20.59
CA ARG A 118 -15.82 -11.78 19.91
C ARG A 118 -16.11 -12.94 18.95
N PRO A 119 -17.39 -13.36 18.77
CA PRO A 119 -17.74 -14.44 17.85
C PRO A 119 -17.25 -14.23 16.41
N ALA A 120 -17.25 -12.98 15.93
CA ALA A 120 -16.71 -12.64 14.61
C ALA A 120 -15.21 -12.94 14.50
N LEU A 121 -14.42 -12.61 15.54
CA LEU A 121 -13.01 -12.95 15.58
C LEU A 121 -12.78 -14.46 15.67
N SER A 122 -13.58 -15.17 16.48
CA SER A 122 -13.53 -16.63 16.56
C SER A 122 -13.85 -17.28 15.20
N ASN A 123 -14.78 -16.72 14.42
CA ASN A 123 -15.10 -17.20 13.09
C ASN A 123 -13.97 -16.94 12.08
N ILE A 124 -13.29 -15.81 12.18
CA ILE A 124 -12.07 -15.54 11.39
C ILE A 124 -10.97 -16.52 11.76
N ALA A 125 -10.72 -16.73 13.06
CA ALA A 125 -9.73 -17.68 13.54
C ALA A 125 -10.00 -19.07 12.97
N ARG A 126 -11.25 -19.52 13.06
CA ARG A 126 -11.74 -20.76 12.44
C ARG A 126 -11.46 -20.79 10.94
N SER A 127 -11.84 -19.76 10.20
CA SER A 127 -11.64 -19.70 8.74
C SER A 127 -10.16 -19.76 8.35
N VAL A 128 -9.29 -19.04 9.06
CA VAL A 128 -7.84 -19.02 8.79
C VAL A 128 -7.24 -20.39 9.07
N MET A 129 -7.62 -21.01 10.20
CA MET A 129 -7.21 -22.38 10.52
C MET A 129 -7.64 -23.37 9.43
N MET A 130 -8.87 -23.28 8.93
CA MET A 130 -9.40 -24.23 7.95
C MET A 130 -8.83 -24.04 6.54
N GLY A 131 -8.57 -22.80 6.14
CA GLY A 131 -8.26 -22.45 4.75
C GLY A 131 -6.81 -22.10 4.49
N ASP A 132 -5.97 -21.96 5.53
CA ASP A 132 -4.61 -21.41 5.48
C ASP A 132 -4.49 -20.12 4.64
N ARG A 133 -5.59 -19.36 4.58
CA ARG A 133 -5.70 -18.15 3.76
C ARG A 133 -6.08 -16.99 4.63
N MET A 134 -5.33 -15.91 4.50
CA MET A 134 -5.67 -14.63 5.09
C MET A 134 -6.92 -14.07 4.40
N LEU A 135 -7.79 -13.42 5.17
CA LEU A 135 -8.86 -12.62 4.59
C LEU A 135 -8.25 -11.35 4.00
N ASN A 136 -8.53 -11.12 2.72
CA ASN A 136 -8.04 -9.92 2.03
C ASN A 136 -8.63 -8.67 2.69
N SER A 137 -7.76 -7.81 3.23
CA SER A 137 -8.16 -6.46 3.64
C SER A 137 -8.53 -5.65 2.39
N PRO A 138 -9.62 -4.86 2.42
CA PRO A 138 -10.00 -4.05 1.27
C PRO A 138 -8.86 -3.08 0.89
N SER A 139 -8.62 -2.91 -0.41
CA SER A 139 -7.69 -1.88 -0.91
C SER A 139 -8.34 -0.51 -0.73
N TYR A 140 -7.73 0.35 0.10
CA TYR A 140 -8.30 1.68 0.42
C TYR A 140 -8.07 2.73 -0.66
N THR A 141 -7.12 2.53 -1.57
CA THR A 141 -6.64 3.62 -2.45
C THR A 141 -6.37 3.23 -3.91
N GLY A 142 -6.77 2.01 -4.31
CA GLY A 142 -6.54 1.48 -5.65
C GLY A 142 -5.17 0.80 -5.79
N ASP A 143 -4.86 0.38 -7.03
CA ASP A 143 -3.63 -0.33 -7.35
C ASP A 143 -2.39 0.57 -7.15
N ASN A 144 -1.28 -0.04 -6.71
CA ASN A 144 0.01 0.62 -6.44
C ASN A 144 -0.02 1.60 -5.26
N SER A 145 -0.56 1.14 -4.14
CA SER A 145 -0.55 1.85 -2.86
C SER A 145 0.27 1.10 -1.83
N SER A 146 1.01 1.84 -1.01
CA SER A 146 1.81 1.27 0.07
C SER A 146 1.70 2.10 1.33
N TYR A 147 1.63 1.42 2.48
CA TYR A 147 1.61 2.04 3.80
C TYR A 147 2.25 1.13 4.84
N ARG A 148 2.61 1.71 5.98
CA ARG A 148 3.19 0.99 7.11
C ARG A 148 2.30 1.11 8.33
N LEU A 149 2.04 -0.02 8.98
CA LEU A 149 1.30 -0.10 10.23
C LEU A 149 2.24 -0.53 11.35
N ARG A 150 2.11 0.11 12.50
CA ARG A 150 2.82 -0.27 13.73
C ARG A 150 1.83 -0.53 14.84
N PHE A 151 1.81 -1.75 15.36
CA PHE A 151 0.89 -2.13 16.41
C PHE A 151 1.44 -3.30 17.22
N ARG A 152 0.98 -3.42 18.48
CA ARG A 152 1.27 -4.58 19.32
C ARG A 152 0.27 -5.70 19.06
N ALA A 153 0.79 -6.90 18.85
CA ALA A 153 0.01 -8.12 18.68
C ALA A 153 0.66 -9.28 19.46
N PRO A 154 -0.13 -10.31 19.82
CA PRO A 154 0.37 -11.41 20.61
C PRO A 154 1.19 -12.40 19.76
N GLN A 155 2.09 -13.11 20.43
CA GLN A 155 2.87 -14.23 19.93
C GLN A 155 2.91 -15.32 20.98
N TYR A 156 3.16 -16.55 20.58
CA TYR A 156 3.48 -17.64 21.47
C TYR A 156 4.99 -17.81 21.58
N ARG A 157 5.45 -17.98 22.81
CA ARG A 157 6.77 -18.52 23.11
C ARG A 157 6.61 -19.85 23.81
N CYS A 158 7.17 -20.90 23.24
CA CYS A 158 6.88 -22.26 23.66
C CYS A 158 8.10 -22.95 24.26
N ASN A 159 7.91 -23.55 25.43
CA ASN A 159 8.88 -24.41 26.05
C ASN A 159 8.49 -25.87 25.83
N LYS A 160 9.39 -26.63 25.23
CA LYS A 160 9.26 -28.09 25.15
C LYS A 160 9.60 -28.68 26.51
N THR A 161 8.75 -29.57 26.97
CA THR A 161 8.89 -30.29 28.23
C THR A 161 8.72 -31.77 27.95
N THR A 162 9.51 -32.60 28.61
CA THR A 162 9.35 -34.05 28.56
C THR A 162 9.30 -34.53 30.00
N SER A 163 8.16 -35.10 30.39
CA SER A 163 7.96 -35.66 31.73
C SER A 163 7.61 -37.13 31.62
N GLN A 164 8.05 -37.92 32.60
CA GLN A 164 7.63 -39.30 32.75
C GLN A 164 6.60 -39.38 33.86
N GLU A 165 5.43 -39.93 33.56
CA GLU A 165 4.40 -40.21 34.53
C GLU A 165 4.37 -41.71 34.82
N HIS A 166 4.39 -42.05 36.11
CA HIS A 166 4.34 -43.43 36.59
C HIS A 166 2.94 -43.72 37.12
N TYR A 167 2.27 -44.71 36.53
CA TYR A 167 0.96 -45.17 36.97
C TYR A 167 1.16 -46.47 37.77
N PRO A 168 0.97 -46.45 39.11
CA PRO A 168 1.12 -47.64 39.94
C PRO A 168 -0.06 -48.59 39.70
N GLU A 169 0.22 -49.86 39.41
CA GLU A 169 -0.78 -50.91 39.23
C GLU A 169 -1.53 -51.19 40.54
N ASN A 170 -2.86 -51.18 40.48
CA ASN A 170 -3.70 -51.47 41.64
C ASN A 170 -3.85 -53.00 41.77
N THR A 171 -3.28 -53.61 42.81
CA THR A 171 -3.07 -55.07 42.91
C THR A 171 -4.35 -55.93 42.98
N ASN A 172 -5.54 -55.33 43.05
CA ASN A 172 -6.78 -56.03 43.40
C ASN A 172 -7.86 -56.04 42.29
N GLY A 173 -7.55 -55.69 41.05
CA GLY A 173 -8.51 -55.80 39.95
C GLY A 173 -7.98 -55.28 38.62
N THR A 174 -8.67 -55.59 37.52
CA THR A 174 -8.40 -55.02 36.18
C THR A 174 -8.51 -53.49 36.23
N SER A 175 -7.39 -52.80 36.46
CA SER A 175 -7.34 -51.34 36.40
C SER A 175 -7.17 -50.90 34.95
N PHE A 176 -8.17 -50.22 34.42
CA PHE A 176 -8.06 -49.52 33.15
C PHE A 176 -7.52 -48.11 33.42
N TYR A 177 -6.37 -47.77 32.84
CA TYR A 177 -5.90 -46.39 32.83
C TYR A 177 -6.33 -45.75 31.51
N GLU A 178 -7.17 -44.74 31.61
CA GLU A 178 -7.52 -43.88 30.48
C GLU A 178 -6.48 -42.77 30.37
N VAL A 179 -5.44 -43.01 29.57
CA VAL A 179 -4.43 -42.00 29.24
C VAL A 179 -4.89 -41.31 27.96
N PRO A 180 -5.05 -39.97 27.92
CA PRO A 180 -5.38 -39.30 26.67
C PRO A 180 -4.21 -39.43 25.70
N ALA A 181 -4.45 -39.72 24.43
CA ALA A 181 -3.39 -39.75 23.42
C ALA A 181 -2.85 -38.32 23.15
N PHE A 182 -3.76 -37.35 23.24
CA PHE A 182 -3.49 -35.94 23.05
C PHE A 182 -4.41 -35.11 23.94
N ASN A 183 -3.83 -34.14 24.64
CA ASN A 183 -4.55 -33.19 25.47
C ASN A 183 -4.03 -31.78 25.16
N SER A 184 -4.92 -30.89 24.73
CA SER A 184 -4.62 -29.48 24.57
C SER A 184 -5.56 -28.64 25.42
N ARG A 185 -4.98 -27.75 26.22
CA ARG A 185 -5.70 -26.92 27.17
C ARG A 185 -5.30 -25.47 26.99
N TRP A 186 -6.28 -24.63 26.70
CA TRP A 186 -6.14 -23.19 26.78
C TRP A 186 -6.51 -22.70 28.19
N SER A 187 -5.59 -21.97 28.83
CA SER A 187 -5.81 -21.32 30.12
C SER A 187 -5.82 -19.81 29.95
N ARG A 188 -7.02 -19.21 30.06
CA ARG A 188 -7.19 -17.75 29.97
C ARG A 188 -6.45 -17.00 31.07
N SER A 189 -6.44 -17.51 32.30
CA SER A 189 -5.82 -16.81 33.44
C SER A 189 -4.30 -16.75 33.34
N MET A 190 -3.69 -17.79 32.77
CA MET A 190 -2.24 -17.92 32.62
C MET A 190 -1.74 -17.45 31.24
N ASN A 191 -2.65 -17.06 30.35
CA ASN A 191 -2.38 -16.77 28.95
C ASN A 191 -1.55 -17.88 28.28
N SER A 192 -1.82 -19.14 28.68
CA SER A 192 -0.99 -20.28 28.33
C SER A 192 -1.79 -21.33 27.60
N LEU A 193 -1.22 -21.80 26.51
CA LEU A 193 -1.70 -22.91 25.72
C LEU A 193 -0.76 -24.09 25.96
N VAL A 194 -1.31 -25.16 26.52
CA VAL A 194 -0.54 -26.36 26.81
C VAL A 194 -0.98 -27.44 25.84
N PHE A 195 -0.04 -28.01 25.10
CA PHE A 195 -0.22 -29.24 24.36
C PHE A 195 0.52 -30.36 25.08
N GLN A 196 -0.10 -31.52 25.19
CA GLN A 196 0.51 -32.71 25.76
C GLN A 196 0.21 -33.88 24.83
N LYS A 197 1.28 -34.47 24.31
CA LYS A 197 1.26 -35.71 23.56
C LYS A 197 1.73 -36.82 24.48
N TYR A 198 0.95 -37.88 24.59
CA TYR A 198 1.26 -38.99 25.47
C TYR A 198 1.77 -40.15 24.62
N ALA A 199 3.05 -40.46 24.77
CA ALA A 199 3.67 -41.65 24.22
C ALA A 199 3.68 -42.72 25.32
N VAL A 200 2.79 -43.70 25.19
CA VAL A 200 2.85 -44.88 26.05
C VAL A 200 4.05 -45.70 25.61
N ASN A 201 5.13 -45.65 26.40
CA ASN A 201 6.23 -46.57 26.21
C ASN A 201 5.78 -47.91 26.80
N PRO A 202 5.66 -48.98 25.99
CA PRO A 202 5.37 -50.29 26.56
C PRO A 202 6.50 -50.63 27.52
N ALA A 203 6.20 -50.70 28.81
CA ALA A 203 7.07 -51.36 29.75
C ALA A 203 7.15 -52.81 29.30
N GLN A 204 8.32 -53.25 28.81
CA GLN A 204 8.56 -54.65 28.50
C GLN A 204 8.44 -55.46 29.79
N ALA A 205 7.27 -56.04 30.02
CA ALA A 205 7.06 -56.94 31.14
C ALA A 205 7.29 -58.38 30.67
N ARG A 206 8.45 -58.92 31.03
CA ARG A 206 8.67 -60.38 31.06
C ARG A 206 9.03 -60.76 32.48
N SER A 207 8.01 -60.81 33.36
CA SER A 207 8.16 -61.45 34.66
C SER A 207 7.56 -62.86 34.59
N PRO A 208 8.37 -63.91 34.77
CA PRO A 208 7.86 -65.27 34.97
C PRO A 208 7.16 -65.44 36.34
N ASP A 209 7.31 -64.50 37.28
CA ASP A 209 6.71 -64.56 38.61
C ASP A 209 5.45 -63.68 38.74
N ARG A 210 4.35 -64.28 39.19
CA ARG A 210 2.99 -63.70 39.32
C ARG A 210 2.84 -62.58 40.36
N ASN A 211 3.91 -62.20 41.07
CA ASN A 211 3.82 -61.30 42.23
C ASN A 211 4.56 -59.95 42.08
N GLN A 212 5.02 -59.59 40.88
CA GLN A 212 5.62 -58.25 40.66
C GLN A 212 4.59 -57.27 40.08
N THR A 213 4.39 -56.16 40.78
CA THR A 213 3.68 -54.97 40.30
C THR A 213 4.39 -54.39 39.08
N GLN A 214 3.63 -54.15 38.01
CA GLN A 214 4.15 -53.52 36.80
C GLN A 214 3.86 -52.02 36.86
N ASN A 215 4.92 -51.20 36.80
CA ASN A 215 4.74 -49.77 36.63
C ASN A 215 4.64 -49.46 35.14
N VAL A 216 3.50 -48.94 34.71
CA VAL A 216 3.37 -48.38 33.35
C VAL A 216 4.00 -46.99 33.36
N THR A 217 5.03 -46.81 32.54
CA THR A 217 5.69 -45.52 32.34
C THR A 217 5.16 -44.87 31.09
N VAL A 218 4.49 -43.73 31.23
CA VAL A 218 4.02 -42.91 30.11
C VAL A 218 4.99 -41.75 29.93
N THR A 219 5.54 -41.59 28.74
CA THR A 219 6.32 -40.41 28.40
C THR A 219 5.38 -39.35 27.85
N VAL A 220 5.32 -38.21 28.52
CA VAL A 220 4.50 -37.07 28.12
C VAL A 220 5.41 -36.03 27.50
N GLU A 221 5.23 -35.79 26.21
CA GLU A 221 5.84 -34.68 25.49
C GLU A 221 4.89 -33.49 25.57
N GLY A 222 5.25 -32.50 26.36
CA GLY A 222 4.51 -31.26 26.53
C GLY A 222 5.10 -30.12 25.71
N LEU A 223 4.25 -29.31 25.10
CA LEU A 223 4.59 -27.99 24.59
C LEU A 223 3.76 -26.96 25.37
N GLU A 224 4.41 -26.25 26.29
CA GLU A 224 3.78 -25.15 27.02
C GLU A 224 4.10 -23.84 26.31
N CYS A 225 3.11 -23.23 25.67
CA CYS A 225 3.21 -21.96 25.00
C CYS A 225 2.59 -20.85 25.85
N ARG A 226 3.33 -19.76 26.06
CA ARG A 226 2.83 -18.56 26.76
C ARG A 226 2.70 -17.41 25.79
N GLY A 227 1.67 -16.60 25.98
CA GLY A 227 1.47 -15.37 25.23
C GLY A 227 2.52 -14.31 25.58
N GLU A 228 3.21 -13.79 24.57
CA GLU A 228 4.04 -12.60 24.62
C GLU A 228 3.42 -11.51 23.74
N SER A 229 3.68 -10.25 24.04
CA SER A 229 3.30 -9.08 23.26
C SER A 229 4.51 -8.62 22.49
N SER A 230 4.42 -8.55 21.16
CA SER A 230 5.49 -8.03 20.29
C SER A 230 5.00 -6.82 19.51
N MET A 231 5.88 -5.86 19.24
CA MET A 231 5.61 -4.75 18.33
C MET A 231 5.84 -5.20 16.89
N PHE A 232 4.79 -5.19 16.08
CA PHE A 232 4.84 -5.49 14.66
C PHE A 232 4.99 -4.20 13.85
N ASP A 233 5.96 -4.17 12.94
CA ASP A 233 6.06 -3.18 11.87
C ASP A 233 5.74 -3.88 10.55
N LEU A 234 4.57 -3.57 10.02
CA LEU A 234 3.95 -4.22 8.87
C LEU A 234 3.94 -3.25 7.68
N GLY A 235 4.74 -3.54 6.66
CA GLY A 235 4.67 -2.87 5.37
C GLY A 235 3.67 -3.58 4.46
N ILE A 236 2.61 -2.89 4.09
CA ILE A 236 1.58 -3.37 3.17
C ILE A 236 1.76 -2.67 1.83
N SER A 237 1.89 -3.43 0.75
CA SER A 237 1.93 -2.92 -0.63
C SER A 237 0.96 -3.66 -1.52
N TYR A 238 0.04 -2.91 -2.13
CA TYR A 238 -0.87 -3.39 -3.16
C TYR A 238 -0.22 -3.18 -4.51
N THR A 239 0.23 -4.25 -5.15
CA THR A 239 0.76 -4.23 -6.52
C THR A 239 -0.30 -4.76 -7.49
N SER A 240 -0.10 -4.56 -8.79
CA SER A 240 -0.95 -5.18 -9.81
C SER A 240 -0.96 -6.72 -9.76
N LYS A 241 0.00 -7.34 -9.06
CA LYS A 241 0.11 -8.79 -8.88
C LYS A 241 -0.60 -9.30 -7.62
N GLY A 242 -1.06 -8.40 -6.75
CA GLY A 242 -1.73 -8.73 -5.50
C GLY A 242 -1.19 -7.99 -4.29
N LEU A 243 -1.50 -8.53 -3.12
CA LEU A 243 -1.14 -7.98 -1.83
C LEU A 243 0.19 -8.56 -1.37
N GLU A 244 1.22 -7.71 -1.28
CA GLU A 244 2.51 -8.06 -0.71
C GLU A 244 2.61 -7.46 0.70
N MET A 245 3.01 -8.27 1.67
CA MET A 245 3.21 -7.85 3.05
C MET A 245 4.62 -8.21 3.50
N ASN A 246 5.32 -7.25 4.10
CA ASN A 246 6.59 -7.48 4.77
C ASN A 246 6.42 -7.16 6.26
N ARG A 247 6.86 -8.07 7.12
CA ARG A 247 6.69 -7.95 8.58
C ARG A 247 8.04 -7.99 9.26
N THR A 248 8.20 -7.12 10.26
CA THR A 248 9.30 -7.20 11.22
C THR A 248 8.73 -7.12 12.63
N MET A 249 9.36 -7.83 13.56
CA MET A 249 8.93 -7.91 14.96
C MET A 249 10.04 -7.35 15.83
N THR A 250 9.66 -6.52 16.80
CA THR A 250 10.57 -5.86 17.75
C THR A 250 9.90 -5.78 19.12
N ASP A 251 10.65 -5.45 20.17
CA ASP A 251 10.10 -5.13 21.50
C ASP A 251 9.15 -6.20 22.05
N THR A 252 9.66 -7.43 22.18
CA THR A 252 8.90 -8.55 22.75
C THR A 252 8.92 -8.50 24.28
N GLN A 253 7.73 -8.52 24.88
CA GLN A 253 7.53 -8.48 26.32
C GLN A 253 6.49 -9.52 26.75
N ALA A 254 6.59 -10.03 27.97
CA ALA A 254 5.58 -10.96 28.49
C ALA A 254 4.20 -10.31 28.52
N LEU A 255 3.17 -11.01 28.02
CA LEU A 255 1.81 -10.51 28.08
C LEU A 255 1.29 -10.71 29.51
N GLY A 256 1.08 -9.60 30.22
CA GLY A 256 0.62 -9.61 31.61
C GLY A 256 -0.72 -10.32 31.81
N PRO A 257 -1.10 -10.62 33.07
CA PRO A 257 -2.38 -11.24 33.38
C PRO A 257 -3.54 -10.41 32.83
N ILE A 258 -4.69 -11.05 32.60
CA ILE A 258 -5.91 -10.37 32.12
C ILE A 258 -6.20 -9.17 33.05
N PRO A 259 -6.19 -7.94 32.51
CA PRO A 259 -6.44 -6.77 33.35
C PRO A 259 -7.88 -6.81 33.85
N MET A 260 -8.03 -6.80 35.18
CA MET A 260 -9.31 -6.61 35.86
C MET A 260 -9.36 -5.17 36.37
N VAL A 261 -10.26 -4.37 35.81
CA VAL A 261 -10.41 -2.97 36.21
C VAL A 261 -11.65 -2.84 37.09
N TRP A 262 -11.43 -2.37 38.31
CA TRP A 262 -12.46 -2.21 39.32
C TRP A 262 -12.89 -0.75 39.44
N GLY A 263 -14.20 -0.51 39.49
CA GLY A 263 -14.81 0.78 39.77
C GLY A 263 -15.85 0.68 40.88
N ASN A 264 -16.15 1.78 41.56
CA ASN A 264 -17.29 1.81 42.50
C ASN A 264 -18.59 2.03 41.71
N ARG A 265 -19.68 1.34 42.07
CA ARG A 265 -20.96 1.46 41.36
C ARG A 265 -21.55 2.87 41.45
N THR A 266 -21.27 3.59 42.53
CA THR A 266 -21.65 4.99 42.72
C THR A 266 -21.05 5.93 41.66
N MET A 267 -20.03 5.49 40.92
CA MET A 267 -19.39 6.27 39.86
C MET A 267 -20.19 6.31 38.56
N ILE A 268 -21.16 5.41 38.35
CA ILE A 268 -21.99 5.43 37.14
C ILE A 268 -23.19 6.34 37.38
N PRO A 269 -23.23 7.54 36.79
CA PRO A 269 -24.41 8.38 36.92
C PRO A 269 -25.65 7.69 36.34
N PRO A 270 -26.82 7.87 36.98
CA PRO A 270 -28.08 7.37 36.46
C PRO A 270 -28.29 7.82 35.01
N GLN A 271 -28.93 6.97 34.20
CA GLN A 271 -29.02 7.14 32.74
C GLN A 271 -29.61 8.50 32.28
N SER A 272 -30.30 9.23 33.16
CA SER A 272 -30.96 10.50 32.86
C SER A 272 -30.04 11.73 32.80
N ASP A 273 -28.83 11.72 33.38
CA ASP A 273 -27.99 12.91 33.56
C ASP A 273 -26.56 12.83 32.96
N ARG A 274 -26.35 11.96 31.96
CA ARG A 274 -25.02 11.72 31.36
C ARG A 274 -24.55 12.84 30.43
N LYS A 275 -24.11 13.98 30.98
CA LYS A 275 -23.16 14.87 30.29
C LYS A 275 -21.74 14.53 30.77
N ILE A 276 -20.83 14.25 29.84
CA ILE A 276 -19.44 13.85 30.13
C ILE A 276 -18.70 14.85 31.04
N SER A 277 -19.11 16.13 31.02
CA SER A 277 -18.52 17.18 31.83
C SER A 277 -18.84 17.11 33.34
N SER A 278 -19.78 16.26 33.78
CA SER A 278 -20.15 16.14 35.20
C SER A 278 -19.57 14.91 35.90
N PHE A 279 -18.71 14.13 35.24
CA PHE A 279 -18.10 12.96 35.86
C PHE A 279 -17.13 13.32 36.98
N THR A 280 -17.17 12.54 38.06
CA THR A 280 -16.19 12.63 39.15
C THR A 280 -14.78 12.30 38.63
N GLU A 281 -13.75 12.84 39.28
CA GLU A 281 -12.34 12.53 38.96
C GLU A 281 -12.07 11.02 39.01
N GLU A 282 -12.71 10.32 39.94
CA GLU A 282 -12.64 8.86 40.06
C GLU A 282 -13.15 8.13 38.82
N PHE A 283 -14.28 8.56 38.24
CA PHE A 283 -14.81 7.97 37.01
C PHE A 283 -13.86 8.21 35.82
N ARG A 284 -13.22 9.39 35.76
CA ARG A 284 -12.23 9.70 34.73
C ARG A 284 -10.99 8.80 34.85
N ASN A 285 -10.48 8.62 36.06
CA ASN A 285 -9.34 7.75 36.33
C ASN A 285 -9.67 6.28 36.01
N TRP A 286 -10.86 5.82 36.40
CA TRP A 286 -11.35 4.48 36.05
C TRP A 286 -11.49 4.31 34.53
N THR A 287 -12.08 5.28 33.83
CA THR A 287 -12.22 5.27 32.37
C THR A 287 -10.86 5.20 31.68
N GLN A 288 -9.88 5.99 32.13
CA GLN A 288 -8.50 5.93 31.63
C GLN A 288 -7.85 4.57 31.89
N SER A 289 -8.10 3.95 33.04
CA SER A 289 -7.60 2.61 33.35
C SER A 289 -8.22 1.53 32.45
N VAL A 290 -9.51 1.61 32.15
CA VAL A 290 -10.16 0.72 31.17
C VAL A 290 -9.57 0.94 29.78
N ALA A 291 -9.47 2.20 29.36
CA ALA A 291 -8.91 2.62 28.08
C ALA A 291 -7.48 2.09 27.88
N ALA A 292 -6.62 2.22 28.89
CA ALA A 292 -5.25 1.70 28.89
C ALA A 292 -5.17 0.17 28.83
N SER A 293 -6.21 -0.54 29.30
CA SER A 293 -6.27 -2.00 29.32
C SER A 293 -6.77 -2.62 28.00
N LEU A 294 -7.48 -1.84 27.17
CA LEU A 294 -8.06 -2.33 25.91
C LEU A 294 -7.05 -2.95 24.94
N PRO A 295 -5.86 -2.36 24.68
CA PRO A 295 -4.87 -2.97 23.80
C PRO A 295 -4.44 -4.37 24.25
N GLN A 296 -4.30 -4.57 25.57
CA GLN A 296 -3.95 -5.87 26.13
C GLN A 296 -5.13 -6.85 26.01
N MET A 297 -6.36 -6.41 26.27
CA MET A 297 -7.57 -7.24 26.11
C MET A 297 -7.79 -7.68 24.66
N ASN A 298 -7.48 -6.83 23.67
CA ASN A 298 -7.55 -7.20 22.26
C ASN A 298 -6.47 -8.21 21.86
N GLN A 299 -5.26 -8.10 22.42
CA GLN A 299 -4.23 -9.14 22.24
C GLN A 299 -4.67 -10.47 22.88
N MET A 300 -5.28 -10.42 24.07
CA MET A 300 -5.88 -11.58 24.71
C MET A 300 -7.03 -12.18 23.89
N ALA A 301 -7.83 -11.36 23.21
CA ALA A 301 -8.89 -11.82 22.32
C ALA A 301 -8.35 -12.65 21.16
N LEU A 302 -7.22 -12.25 20.57
CA LEU A 302 -6.57 -13.01 19.49
C LEU A 302 -6.04 -14.37 19.98
N LEU A 303 -5.39 -14.39 21.14
CA LEU A 303 -4.93 -15.62 21.78
C LEU A 303 -6.11 -16.54 22.14
N ASP A 304 -7.18 -16.00 22.72
CA ASP A 304 -8.37 -16.75 23.09
C ASP A 304 -9.12 -17.29 21.86
N ALA A 305 -9.17 -16.51 20.77
CA ALA A 305 -9.77 -16.95 19.52
C ALA A 305 -9.05 -18.19 18.98
N LEU A 306 -7.72 -18.18 18.92
CA LEU A 306 -6.94 -19.32 18.47
C LEU A 306 -6.94 -20.48 19.49
N GLY A 307 -6.67 -20.20 20.77
CA GLY A 307 -6.57 -21.19 21.85
C GLY A 307 -7.87 -21.95 22.14
N SER A 308 -9.02 -21.29 22.05
CA SER A 308 -10.32 -21.94 22.24
C SER A 308 -10.62 -23.00 21.19
N TRP A 309 -10.22 -22.79 19.93
CA TRP A 309 -10.36 -23.79 18.87
C TRP A 309 -9.35 -24.93 18.97
N MET A 310 -8.19 -24.66 19.56
CA MET A 310 -7.17 -25.68 19.75
C MET A 310 -7.41 -26.54 20.99
N THR A 311 -8.29 -26.15 21.90
CA THR A 311 -8.63 -26.96 23.08
C THR A 311 -9.35 -28.23 22.65
N ALA A 312 -8.73 -29.37 22.91
CA ALA A 312 -9.24 -30.68 22.57
C ALA A 312 -8.68 -31.71 23.55
N ARG A 313 -9.50 -32.68 23.91
CA ARG A 313 -9.06 -33.86 24.65
C ARG A 313 -9.47 -35.07 23.84
N VAL A 314 -8.48 -35.80 23.34
CA VAL A 314 -8.74 -37.08 22.68
C VAL A 314 -8.39 -38.19 23.67
N PRO A 315 -9.37 -38.80 24.34
CA PRO A 315 -9.10 -39.93 25.20
C PRO A 315 -8.57 -41.09 24.35
N GLN A 316 -7.46 -41.71 24.75
CA GLN A 316 -7.11 -43.03 24.26
C GLN A 316 -7.88 -44.02 25.11
N ARG A 317 -8.77 -44.80 24.49
CA ARG A 317 -9.46 -45.86 25.22
C ARG A 317 -8.51 -47.06 25.35
N CYS A 318 -8.15 -47.30 26.60
CA CYS A 318 -7.64 -48.53 27.18
C CYS A 318 -6.20 -48.94 26.83
N VAL A 319 -5.30 -48.77 27.81
CA VAL A 319 -4.19 -49.71 28.03
C VAL A 319 -4.70 -50.73 29.05
N SER A 320 -4.95 -51.97 28.60
CA SER A 320 -5.28 -53.08 29.50
C SER A 320 -4.01 -53.86 29.83
N VAL A 321 -3.73 -54.06 31.11
CA VAL A 321 -2.63 -54.90 31.62
C VAL A 321 -3.14 -56.31 31.97
N ALA A 322 -4.40 -56.63 31.64
CA ALA A 322 -5.00 -57.90 32.01
C ALA A 322 -4.44 -59.07 31.17
N ASN A 323 -4.40 -60.25 31.79
CA ASN A 323 -3.96 -61.54 31.23
C ASN A 323 -4.95 -62.11 30.18
N THR A 324 -5.69 -61.25 29.48
CA THR A 324 -6.61 -61.63 28.42
C THR A 324 -5.84 -61.88 27.12
N THR A 325 -6.27 -62.85 26.33
CA THR A 325 -5.66 -63.19 25.03
C THR A 325 -5.74 -61.99 24.09
N CYS A 326 -4.68 -61.20 23.99
CA CYS A 326 -4.61 -60.06 23.11
C CYS A 326 -4.59 -60.54 21.66
N THR A 327 -5.61 -60.19 20.88
CA THR A 327 -5.77 -60.64 19.49
C THR A 327 -5.02 -59.79 18.48
N GLY A 328 -4.58 -58.57 18.86
CA GLY A 328 -3.87 -57.63 17.98
C GLY A 328 -2.53 -57.18 18.55
N GLN A 329 -1.53 -57.02 17.67
CA GLN A 329 -0.24 -56.39 17.96
C GLN A 329 -0.18 -55.06 17.22
N SER A 330 -0.17 -53.94 17.94
CA SER A 330 0.07 -52.61 17.36
C SER A 330 1.56 -52.28 17.44
N ARG A 331 2.17 -51.83 16.35
CA ARG A 331 3.58 -51.45 16.31
C ARG A 331 3.70 -49.93 16.48
N ALA A 332 4.26 -49.50 17.60
CA ALA A 332 4.63 -48.10 17.83
C ALA A 332 5.75 -47.66 16.86
N GLU A 333 5.89 -46.35 16.64
CA GLU A 333 6.86 -45.77 15.69
C GLU A 333 8.33 -46.10 16.00
N ASN A 334 8.66 -46.31 17.28
CA ASN A 334 9.98 -46.75 17.71
C ASN A 334 10.23 -48.26 17.50
N GLY A 335 9.30 -48.97 16.84
CA GLY A 335 9.36 -50.41 16.58
C GLY A 335 8.90 -51.29 17.73
N THR A 336 8.48 -50.72 18.87
CA THR A 336 7.92 -51.52 19.97
C THR A 336 6.55 -52.07 19.62
N ILE A 337 6.32 -53.33 19.98
CA ILE A 337 5.05 -54.02 19.73
C ILE A 337 4.23 -53.95 21.02
N ILE A 338 3.09 -53.28 20.98
CA ILE A 338 2.12 -53.16 22.06
C ILE A 338 1.02 -54.19 21.79
N ALA A 339 0.78 -55.08 22.74
CA ALA A 339 -0.35 -56.00 22.66
C ALA A 339 -1.64 -55.21 22.95
N VAL A 340 -2.54 -55.14 21.97
CA VAL A 340 -3.86 -54.51 22.13
C VAL A 340 -4.82 -55.61 22.57
N CYS A 341 -5.17 -55.60 23.86
CA CYS A 341 -5.86 -56.71 24.50
C CYS A 341 -7.39 -56.59 24.49
N ASP A 342 -7.92 -55.58 23.80
CA ASP A 342 -9.35 -55.37 23.60
C ASP A 342 -9.62 -54.97 22.13
N PRO A 343 -10.36 -55.79 21.34
CA PRO A 343 -10.70 -55.47 19.95
C PRO A 343 -11.57 -54.21 19.81
N ALA A 344 -12.17 -53.70 20.89
CA ALA A 344 -12.81 -52.38 20.88
C ALA A 344 -11.81 -51.22 20.73
N CYS A 345 -10.50 -51.49 20.85
CA CYS A 345 -9.42 -50.50 20.80
C CYS A 345 -8.65 -50.49 19.46
N ASP A 346 -8.94 -51.41 18.53
CA ASP A 346 -8.13 -51.67 17.33
C ASP A 346 -8.51 -50.81 16.11
N VAL A 347 -9.02 -49.60 16.34
CA VAL A 347 -9.60 -48.78 15.25
C VAL A 347 -8.63 -47.69 14.74
N LEU A 348 -7.33 -47.81 14.96
CA LEU A 348 -6.36 -46.74 14.62
C LEU A 348 -5.19 -47.22 13.74
N ALA A 349 -5.46 -47.63 12.49
CA ALA A 349 -4.49 -47.52 11.36
C ALA A 349 -5.08 -48.05 10.03
N ASP A 350 -5.21 -47.20 9.00
CA ASP A 350 -4.39 -47.23 7.76
C ASP A 350 -4.99 -46.42 6.58
N ASP A 351 -4.06 -45.90 5.76
CA ASP A 351 -4.12 -45.27 4.42
C ASP A 351 -4.82 -43.92 4.18
N LEU A 352 -4.01 -42.88 3.91
CA LEU A 352 -4.43 -41.57 3.38
C LEU A 352 -3.42 -41.04 2.34
N ALA A 353 -3.72 -41.23 1.05
CA ALA A 353 -3.11 -40.48 -0.05
C ALA A 353 -4.23 -39.78 -0.83
N GLY A 354 -4.32 -38.44 -0.75
CA GLY A 354 -5.14 -37.72 -1.73
C GLY A 354 -5.68 -36.32 -1.43
N PHE A 355 -5.57 -35.75 -0.22
CA PHE A 355 -6.07 -34.39 0.04
C PHE A 355 -5.08 -33.51 0.81
N PRO A 356 -4.90 -32.23 0.43
CA PRO A 356 -3.83 -31.37 0.98
C PRO A 356 -4.01 -30.95 2.44
N LEU A 357 -5.15 -31.26 3.09
CA LEU A 357 -5.46 -30.85 4.47
C LEU A 357 -6.01 -32.00 5.37
N GLN A 358 -6.09 -33.24 4.87
CA GLN A 358 -6.45 -34.42 5.67
C GLN A 358 -5.28 -34.83 6.58
N GLY A 359 -5.55 -35.11 7.85
CA GLY A 359 -4.50 -35.47 8.82
C GLY A 359 -3.75 -34.28 9.42
N THR A 360 -4.36 -33.08 9.48
CA THR A 360 -3.78 -31.92 10.17
C THR A 360 -4.66 -31.51 11.36
N ALA A 361 -4.10 -30.73 12.29
CA ALA A 361 -4.81 -30.14 13.44
C ALA A 361 -6.05 -29.30 13.07
N LEU A 362 -6.29 -29.08 11.77
CA LEU A 362 -7.21 -28.10 11.19
C LEU A 362 -8.39 -28.75 10.45
N HIS A 363 -8.47 -30.09 10.40
CA HIS A 363 -9.57 -30.80 9.73
C HIS A 363 -10.90 -30.61 10.48
N THR A 364 -11.89 -30.03 9.80
CA THR A 364 -13.16 -29.58 10.36
C THR A 364 -14.13 -30.72 10.66
N GLY A 365 -14.02 -31.83 9.93
CA GLY A 365 -14.78 -33.06 10.19
C GLY A 365 -14.46 -33.68 11.56
N ARG A 366 -13.43 -33.22 12.28
CA ARG A 366 -13.14 -33.66 13.65
C ARG A 366 -14.21 -33.22 14.67
N PHE A 367 -15.00 -32.20 14.34
CA PHE A 367 -16.01 -31.63 15.24
C PHE A 367 -17.39 -32.29 15.09
N ASP A 368 -17.58 -33.17 14.11
CA ASP A 368 -18.82 -33.92 13.92
C ASP A 368 -18.83 -35.27 14.65
N ASN A 369 -17.85 -35.55 15.52
CA ASN A 369 -17.77 -36.79 16.32
C ASN A 369 -18.70 -36.80 17.55
N TYR A 370 -19.92 -36.31 17.40
CA TYR A 370 -21.07 -36.86 18.14
C TYR A 370 -21.94 -37.70 17.20
N ILE A 371 -21.33 -38.60 16.43
CA ILE A 371 -22.04 -39.80 16.02
C ILE A 371 -21.95 -40.75 17.21
N SER A 372 -22.87 -40.58 18.17
CA SER A 372 -23.21 -41.68 19.07
C SER A 372 -23.73 -42.80 18.18
N ILE A 373 -22.85 -43.73 17.81
CA ILE A 373 -23.28 -44.98 17.19
C ILE A 373 -23.95 -45.78 18.31
N ASN A 374 -25.21 -45.46 18.60
CA ASN A 374 -26.14 -46.37 19.27
C ASN A 374 -26.53 -47.44 18.24
N THR A 375 -25.60 -48.31 17.85
CA THR A 375 -25.93 -49.51 17.06
C THR A 375 -26.28 -50.63 18.02
N SER A 376 -27.52 -50.62 18.48
CA SER A 376 -28.21 -51.86 18.86
C SER A 376 -28.72 -52.62 17.62
N GLN A 377 -28.21 -52.34 16.41
CA GLN A 377 -28.58 -53.06 15.20
C GLN A 377 -27.35 -53.61 14.46
N PRO A 378 -27.37 -54.90 14.05
CA PRO A 378 -26.31 -55.52 13.28
C PRO A 378 -26.39 -55.02 11.82
N PHE A 379 -25.59 -54.02 11.48
CA PHE A 379 -25.46 -53.58 10.09
C PHE A 379 -24.63 -54.62 9.32
N ARG A 380 -25.29 -55.28 8.38
CA ARG A 380 -24.75 -56.35 7.53
C ARG A 380 -24.10 -55.71 6.31
N GLY A 381 -22.77 -55.74 6.26
CA GLY A 381 -22.00 -55.80 5.01
C GLY A 381 -22.04 -54.56 4.11
N GLU A 382 -21.46 -53.45 4.56
CA GLU A 382 -20.70 -52.55 3.70
C GLU A 382 -19.78 -51.72 4.59
N SER A 383 -18.50 -52.10 4.61
CA SER A 383 -17.44 -51.44 5.37
C SER A 383 -17.15 -50.08 4.74
N SER A 384 -17.96 -49.07 5.08
CA SER A 384 -17.49 -47.71 5.03
C SER A 384 -16.36 -47.60 6.06
N SER A 385 -15.12 -47.60 5.56
CA SER A 385 -13.93 -47.30 6.35
C SER A 385 -14.08 -45.87 6.86
N ALA A 386 -14.65 -45.71 8.04
CA ALA A 386 -14.67 -44.45 8.75
C ALA A 386 -13.22 -44.03 8.96
N ILE A 387 -12.83 -42.95 8.29
CA ILE A 387 -11.47 -42.41 8.29
C ILE A 387 -11.14 -42.02 9.72
N GLN A 388 -10.20 -42.74 10.35
CA GLN A 388 -9.88 -42.52 11.76
C GLN A 388 -8.64 -41.65 11.91
N PHE A 389 -8.89 -40.40 12.32
CA PHE A 389 -7.86 -39.42 12.65
C PHE A 389 -6.97 -39.90 13.80
N ASN A 390 -5.65 -39.91 13.61
CA ASN A 390 -4.70 -40.23 14.67
C ASN A 390 -3.97 -38.96 15.14
N PRO A 391 -4.45 -38.30 16.21
CA PRO A 391 -3.89 -37.03 16.69
C PRO A 391 -2.41 -37.11 17.10
N VAL A 392 -1.89 -38.31 17.40
CA VAL A 392 -0.51 -38.53 17.84
C VAL A 392 0.48 -38.33 16.69
N ARG A 393 0.10 -38.72 15.46
CA ARG A 393 0.93 -38.56 14.25
C ARG A 393 0.66 -37.24 13.53
N ASP A 394 -0.61 -36.85 13.50
CA ASP A 394 -1.14 -35.82 12.62
C ASP A 394 -0.99 -34.39 13.17
N ILE A 395 -0.76 -34.25 14.48
CA ILE A 395 -0.64 -32.95 15.15
C ILE A 395 0.75 -32.81 15.78
N ASN A 396 1.64 -32.06 15.11
CA ASN A 396 2.91 -31.62 15.67
C ASN A 396 2.94 -30.09 15.79
N PRO A 397 2.39 -29.53 16.89
CA PRO A 397 2.38 -28.08 17.06
C PRO A 397 3.82 -27.61 17.28
N THR A 398 4.26 -26.66 16.45
CA THR A 398 5.54 -25.95 16.65
C THR A 398 5.25 -24.50 17.01
N GLU A 399 6.19 -23.86 17.69
CA GLU A 399 6.10 -22.42 17.99
C GLU A 399 5.92 -21.59 16.70
N GLU A 400 6.65 -21.95 15.65
CA GLU A 400 6.61 -21.27 14.35
C GLU A 400 5.22 -21.37 13.70
N LEU A 401 4.63 -22.58 13.67
CA LEU A 401 3.28 -22.79 13.11
C LEU A 401 2.23 -22.01 13.90
N LEU A 402 2.30 -22.01 15.23
CA LEU A 402 1.36 -21.28 16.08
C LEU A 402 1.46 -19.77 15.87
N ASN A 403 2.68 -19.25 15.73
CA ASN A 403 2.93 -17.84 15.46
C ASN A 403 2.51 -17.42 14.05
N GLU A 404 2.67 -18.28 13.05
CA GLU A 404 2.18 -18.06 11.70
C GLU A 404 0.64 -18.01 11.65
N LEU A 405 -0.03 -18.97 12.28
CA LEU A 405 -1.50 -18.96 12.41
C LEU A 405 -1.98 -17.71 13.14
N LEU A 406 -1.38 -17.37 14.28
CA LEU A 406 -1.76 -16.21 15.07
C LEU A 406 -1.54 -14.90 14.29
N TYR A 407 -0.48 -14.82 13.50
CA TYR A 407 -0.25 -13.70 12.59
C TYR A 407 -1.34 -13.62 11.52
N ASN A 408 -1.66 -14.72 10.84
CA ASN A 408 -2.69 -14.76 9.80
C ASN A 408 -4.06 -14.33 10.35
N ILE A 409 -4.38 -14.75 11.57
CA ILE A 409 -5.58 -14.33 12.31
C ILE A 409 -5.53 -12.84 12.64
N THR A 410 -4.39 -12.36 13.13
CA THR A 410 -4.19 -10.94 13.48
C THR A 410 -4.39 -10.04 12.27
N ILE A 411 -3.77 -10.35 11.13
CA ILE A 411 -3.96 -9.60 9.89
C ILE A 411 -5.40 -9.69 9.39
N SER A 412 -5.99 -10.89 9.39
CA SER A 412 -7.38 -11.09 8.97
C SER A 412 -8.37 -10.36 9.88
N SER A 413 -8.04 -10.15 11.15
CA SER A 413 -8.87 -9.40 12.10
C SER A 413 -8.99 -7.92 11.76
N LEU A 414 -8.05 -7.35 10.97
CA LEU A 414 -8.18 -6.00 10.45
C LEU A 414 -9.44 -5.85 9.59
N ALA A 415 -9.85 -6.90 8.87
CA ALA A 415 -11.07 -6.89 8.06
C ALA A 415 -12.36 -6.73 8.88
N LEU A 416 -12.33 -6.94 10.20
CA LEU A 416 -13.46 -6.66 11.09
C LEU A 416 -13.78 -5.17 11.21
N GLY A 417 -12.91 -4.29 10.71
CA GLY A 417 -13.22 -2.86 10.70
C GLY A 417 -13.21 -2.24 12.09
N THR A 418 -12.44 -2.81 13.02
CA THR A 418 -12.49 -2.39 14.42
C THR A 418 -12.02 -0.95 14.56
N TRP A 419 -10.78 -0.63 14.20
CA TRP A 419 -10.30 0.73 14.34
C TRP A 419 -9.88 1.34 13.02
N LYS A 420 -10.01 2.67 12.93
CA LYS A 420 -9.56 3.50 11.81
C LYS A 420 -8.68 4.62 12.34
N ASP A 421 -7.61 4.91 11.63
CA ASP A 421 -6.76 6.06 11.90
C ASP A 421 -6.12 6.58 10.60
N LYS A 422 -5.69 7.84 10.63
CA LYS A 422 -5.04 8.51 9.51
C LYS A 422 -3.58 8.11 9.46
N VAL A 423 -3.24 7.27 8.49
CA VAL A 423 -1.87 6.81 8.24
C VAL A 423 -1.39 7.41 6.92
N PRO A 424 -0.11 7.82 6.81
CA PRO A 424 0.47 8.27 5.56
C PRO A 424 0.52 7.12 4.55
N VAL A 425 -0.30 7.21 3.50
CA VAL A 425 -0.33 6.23 2.40
C VAL A 425 0.39 6.82 1.21
N THR A 426 1.38 6.08 0.70
CA THR A 426 2.11 6.45 -0.53
C THR A 426 1.48 5.74 -1.71
N THR A 427 0.85 6.51 -2.60
CA THR A 427 0.28 6.00 -3.86
C THR A 427 1.19 6.38 -5.02
N SER A 428 1.50 5.42 -5.89
CA SER A 428 2.23 5.69 -7.13
C SER A 428 1.25 5.69 -8.30
N MET A 429 1.06 6.86 -8.90
CA MET A 429 0.24 7.03 -10.10
C MET A 429 1.13 7.41 -11.27
N TYR A 430 0.97 6.74 -12.40
CA TYR A 430 1.61 7.16 -13.64
C TYR A 430 0.87 8.37 -14.20
N ARG A 431 1.59 9.46 -14.44
CA ARG A 431 1.04 10.65 -15.09
C ARG A 431 1.73 10.87 -16.42
N ASN A 432 0.92 11.19 -17.43
CA ASN A 432 1.42 11.65 -18.72
C ASN A 432 2.15 12.97 -18.50
N THR A 433 3.47 12.94 -18.62
CA THR A 433 4.33 14.12 -18.52
C THR A 433 4.90 14.39 -19.91
N TYR A 434 4.68 15.60 -20.41
CA TYR A 434 5.27 16.03 -21.67
C TYR A 434 6.75 16.34 -21.43
N GLN A 435 7.63 15.52 -22.02
CA GLN A 435 9.06 15.70 -21.95
C GLN A 435 9.62 15.89 -23.36
N PHE A 436 10.53 16.85 -23.50
CA PHE A 436 11.34 16.98 -24.71
C PHE A 436 12.34 15.83 -24.77
N SER A 437 12.15 14.93 -25.72
CA SER A 437 13.01 13.75 -25.90
C SER A 437 14.48 14.17 -26.10
N HIS A 438 14.71 15.27 -26.82
CA HIS A 438 16.04 15.79 -27.12
C HIS A 438 16.11 17.30 -26.79
N ARG A 439 16.47 17.65 -25.55
CA ARG A 439 16.61 19.07 -25.12
C ARG A 439 17.50 19.91 -26.05
N LYS A 440 18.54 19.29 -26.64
CA LYS A 440 19.45 19.95 -27.59
C LYS A 440 18.73 20.42 -28.87
N ASN A 441 17.73 19.68 -29.34
CA ASN A 441 16.99 20.03 -30.56
C ASN A 441 16.06 21.23 -30.35
N LEU A 442 15.73 21.57 -29.11
CA LEU A 442 15.02 22.81 -28.78
C LEU A 442 16.02 23.97 -28.67
N VAL A 443 17.09 23.81 -27.89
CA VAL A 443 18.00 24.95 -27.60
C VAL A 443 18.76 25.39 -28.86
N LEU A 444 19.19 24.46 -29.70
CA LEU A 444 20.06 24.74 -30.84
C LEU A 444 19.41 25.66 -31.90
N PRO A 445 18.23 25.36 -32.48
CA PRO A 445 17.63 26.21 -33.50
C PRO A 445 17.22 27.58 -32.96
N TYR A 446 16.78 27.68 -31.70
CA TYR A 446 16.42 28.94 -31.07
C TYR A 446 17.63 29.81 -30.75
N SER A 447 18.74 29.20 -30.32
CA SER A 447 19.98 29.94 -30.06
C SER A 447 20.59 30.46 -31.37
N ILE A 448 20.55 29.65 -32.43
CA ILE A 448 21.02 30.05 -33.77
C ILE A 448 20.12 31.15 -34.33
N SER A 449 18.79 31.02 -34.26
CA SER A 449 17.88 32.05 -34.76
C SER A 449 18.02 33.36 -33.99
N LEU A 450 18.13 33.30 -32.66
CA LEU A 450 18.41 34.48 -31.85
C LEU A 450 19.73 35.15 -32.25
N GLY A 451 20.80 34.37 -32.42
CA GLY A 451 22.10 34.89 -32.86
C GLY A 451 22.01 35.60 -34.22
N VAL A 452 21.36 34.98 -35.20
CA VAL A 452 21.17 35.58 -36.54
C VAL A 452 20.29 36.83 -36.47
N ALA A 453 19.21 36.81 -35.68
CA ALA A 453 18.35 37.97 -35.47
C ALA A 453 19.11 39.15 -34.86
N ILE A 454 19.99 38.90 -33.89
CA ILE A 454 20.84 39.94 -33.28
C ILE A 454 21.76 40.56 -34.33
N VAL A 455 22.42 39.75 -35.17
CA VAL A 455 23.29 40.28 -36.24
C VAL A 455 22.50 41.17 -37.20
N PHE A 456 21.33 40.74 -37.67
CA PHE A 456 20.49 41.57 -38.53
C PHE A 456 19.96 42.82 -37.83
N GLY A 457 19.63 42.72 -36.54
CA GLY A 457 19.26 43.87 -35.72
C GLY A 457 20.39 44.89 -35.63
N CYS A 458 21.62 44.45 -35.38
CA CYS A 458 22.80 45.32 -35.37
C CYS A 458 23.03 45.99 -36.74
N ILE A 459 22.89 45.24 -37.84
CA ILE A 459 23.00 45.80 -39.21
C ILE A 459 21.89 46.83 -39.46
N ALA A 460 20.66 46.54 -39.04
CA ALA A 460 19.53 47.45 -39.20
C ALA A 460 19.71 48.73 -38.40
N VAL A 461 20.16 48.64 -37.14
CA VAL A 461 20.46 49.80 -36.28
C VAL A 461 21.63 50.62 -36.85
N TRP A 462 22.68 49.96 -37.33
CA TRP A 462 23.82 50.64 -37.95
C TRP A 462 23.42 51.37 -39.24
N SER A 463 22.60 50.72 -40.08
CA SER A 463 22.02 51.32 -41.28
C SER A 463 21.13 52.53 -40.93
N LEU A 464 20.32 52.42 -39.88
CA LEU A 464 19.49 53.52 -39.42
C LEU A 464 20.34 54.70 -38.92
N HIS A 465 21.43 54.42 -38.21
CA HIS A 465 22.35 55.45 -37.73
C HIS A 465 23.09 56.15 -38.88
N GLN A 466 23.46 55.44 -39.95
CA GLN A 466 24.13 56.03 -41.11
C GLN A 466 23.16 56.83 -41.99
N ASN A 467 21.93 56.36 -42.16
CA ASN A 467 20.96 56.97 -43.08
C ASN A 467 20.04 58.00 -42.42
N GLY A 468 19.97 58.07 -41.08
CA GLY A 468 19.25 59.08 -40.32
C GLY A 468 17.71 59.01 -40.38
N VAL A 469 17.12 58.13 -41.21
CA VAL A 469 15.67 58.03 -41.41
C VAL A 469 15.23 56.55 -41.47
N PRO A 470 14.16 56.15 -40.75
CA PRO A 470 13.61 54.81 -40.86
C PRO A 470 12.88 54.61 -42.19
N ALA A 471 13.27 53.58 -42.94
CA ALA A 471 12.50 53.09 -44.07
C ALA A 471 11.35 52.20 -43.56
N ALA A 472 10.21 52.81 -43.27
CA ALA A 472 8.94 52.11 -43.05
C ALA A 472 8.29 51.68 -44.39
N ASP A 473 7.18 50.94 -44.31
CA ASP A 473 6.59 50.07 -45.34
C ASP A 473 6.47 50.63 -46.78
N GLY A 474 7.50 50.41 -47.59
CA GLY A 474 7.39 50.12 -49.03
C GLY A 474 6.86 51.24 -49.95
N GLY A 475 6.58 52.43 -49.44
CA GLY A 475 6.13 53.56 -50.27
C GLY A 475 7.23 54.00 -51.25
N PHE A 476 6.86 54.23 -52.52
CA PHE A 476 7.78 54.74 -53.56
C PHE A 476 8.54 56.00 -53.11
N LEU A 477 7.84 56.90 -52.41
CA LEU A 477 8.40 58.12 -51.87
C LEU A 477 9.45 57.84 -50.78
N GLN A 478 9.24 56.80 -49.98
CA GLN A 478 10.10 56.37 -48.87
C GLN A 478 11.38 55.69 -49.34
N VAL A 479 11.28 54.85 -50.39
CA VAL A 479 12.45 54.31 -51.09
C VAL A 479 13.28 55.46 -51.68
N MET A 480 12.62 56.48 -52.25
CA MET A 480 13.29 57.71 -52.69
C MET A 480 13.92 58.51 -51.56
N MET A 481 13.41 58.45 -50.32
CA MET A 481 14.03 59.15 -49.18
C MET A 481 15.32 58.49 -48.71
N ALA A 482 15.39 57.16 -48.81
CA ALA A 482 16.52 56.37 -48.30
C ALA A 482 17.69 56.23 -49.30
N THR A 483 17.51 56.53 -50.59
CA THR A 483 18.54 56.30 -51.64
C THR A 483 19.03 57.58 -52.31
N ARG A 484 19.27 58.65 -51.54
CA ARG A 484 19.54 59.99 -52.10
C ARG A 484 21.01 60.32 -52.27
N GLY A 485 21.26 61.28 -53.17
CA GLY A 485 22.48 62.08 -53.24
C GLY A 485 22.16 63.56 -53.00
N ASP A 486 23.21 64.37 -52.83
CA ASP A 486 23.22 65.77 -52.41
C ASP A 486 22.30 66.68 -53.26
N THR A 487 21.03 66.81 -52.87
CA THR A 487 19.97 67.52 -53.62
C THR A 487 19.02 68.26 -52.67
N GLU A 488 18.21 69.19 -53.19
CA GLU A 488 17.21 69.95 -52.39
C GLU A 488 16.25 69.03 -51.63
N MET A 489 15.96 67.85 -52.20
CA MET A 489 15.15 66.81 -51.56
C MET A 489 15.78 66.30 -50.25
N GLU A 490 17.10 66.08 -50.21
CA GLU A 490 17.86 65.68 -49.01
C GLU A 490 17.76 66.73 -47.91
N ARG A 491 17.95 68.00 -48.26
CA ARG A 491 17.86 69.11 -47.31
C ARG A 491 16.47 69.20 -46.67
N LEU A 492 15.42 68.94 -47.43
CA LEU A 492 14.04 68.93 -46.92
C LEU A 492 13.73 67.74 -46.01
N VAL A 493 14.31 66.56 -46.27
CA VAL A 493 14.11 65.37 -45.42
C VAL A 493 14.96 65.40 -44.15
N LEU A 494 16.21 65.86 -44.21
CA LEU A 494 17.04 66.05 -43.02
C LEU A 494 16.46 67.12 -42.08
N ARG A 495 15.79 68.14 -42.63
CA ARG A 495 15.15 69.20 -41.85
C ARG A 495 13.87 68.74 -41.15
N GLN A 496 13.20 67.70 -41.65
CA GLN A 496 11.95 67.17 -41.08
C GLN A 496 12.19 66.06 -40.05
N GLY A 497 13.34 65.39 -40.06
CA GLY A 497 13.66 64.35 -39.07
C GLY A 497 12.76 63.09 -39.18
N ALA A 498 13.01 62.12 -38.31
CA ALA A 498 12.48 60.75 -38.37
C ALA A 498 10.96 60.58 -38.10
N GLU A 499 10.11 61.56 -38.43
CA GLU A 499 8.65 61.51 -38.29
C GLU A 499 7.91 61.04 -39.57
N ALA A 500 8.64 60.52 -40.56
CA ALA A 500 8.12 60.12 -41.87
C ALA A 500 7.29 58.81 -41.89
N GLY A 501 6.54 58.53 -40.82
CA GLY A 501 5.72 57.33 -40.71
C GLY A 501 4.31 57.46 -41.27
N GLN A 502 3.67 58.63 -41.15
CA GLN A 502 2.25 58.77 -41.48
C GLN A 502 1.80 60.14 -42.01
N GLU A 503 2.51 61.22 -41.72
CA GLU A 503 2.20 62.55 -42.27
C GLU A 503 3.35 63.07 -43.13
N VAL A 504 3.35 62.66 -44.41
CA VAL A 504 4.19 63.32 -45.41
C VAL A 504 3.68 64.77 -45.54
N SER A 505 4.51 65.74 -45.15
CA SER A 505 4.17 67.18 -45.25
C SER A 505 3.65 67.53 -46.65
N ARG A 506 2.63 68.39 -46.74
CA ARG A 506 2.02 68.84 -48.01
C ARG A 506 3.06 69.37 -49.00
N GLU A 507 4.17 69.93 -48.51
CA GLU A 507 5.28 70.41 -49.34
C GLU A 507 6.07 69.28 -50.01
N LEU A 508 6.33 68.18 -49.29
CA LEU A 508 7.04 67.01 -49.82
C LEU A 508 6.13 66.16 -50.73
N GLY A 509 4.82 66.13 -50.43
CA GLY A 509 3.81 65.50 -51.28
C GLY A 509 3.45 66.28 -52.56
N ALA A 510 3.60 67.60 -52.54
CA ALA A 510 3.39 68.47 -53.71
C ALA A 510 4.63 68.59 -54.61
N LEU A 511 5.78 68.08 -54.17
CA LEU A 511 7.04 68.13 -54.91
C LEU A 511 6.90 67.29 -56.19
N LYS A 512 6.95 67.95 -57.35
CA LYS A 512 6.96 67.25 -58.64
C LYS A 512 8.36 66.67 -58.84
N VAL A 513 8.46 65.34 -58.82
CA VAL A 513 9.70 64.62 -59.07
C VAL A 513 9.72 64.17 -60.53
N ARG A 514 10.87 64.29 -61.19
CA ARG A 514 11.09 63.87 -62.58
C ARG A 514 12.33 62.98 -62.65
N TYR A 515 12.31 61.98 -63.54
CA TYR A 515 13.51 61.22 -63.91
C TYR A 515 14.22 61.94 -65.04
N GLY A 516 15.50 62.24 -64.86
CA GLY A 516 16.28 62.98 -65.85
C GLY A 516 17.77 63.00 -65.51
N GLN A 517 18.54 63.72 -66.34
CA GLN A 517 19.95 63.93 -66.07
C GLN A 517 20.10 65.09 -65.07
N SER A 518 20.81 64.84 -63.96
CA SER A 518 21.03 65.87 -62.94
C SER A 518 21.92 66.99 -63.46
N ILE A 519 21.56 68.24 -63.16
CA ILE A 519 22.29 69.44 -63.61
C ILE A 519 23.56 69.66 -62.76
N ASP A 520 23.51 69.33 -61.47
CA ASP A 520 24.59 69.64 -60.51
C ASP A 520 25.56 68.48 -60.27
N ALA A 521 25.17 67.23 -60.56
CA ALA A 521 25.98 66.05 -60.33
C ALA A 521 26.40 65.37 -61.64
N GLU A 522 27.47 65.87 -62.28
CA GLU A 522 28.24 65.24 -63.39
C GLU A 522 27.45 64.28 -64.30
N GLY A 523 26.31 64.73 -64.82
CA GLY A 523 25.53 63.98 -65.80
C GLY A 523 24.98 62.62 -65.35
N ARG A 524 24.88 62.35 -64.04
CA ARG A 524 24.25 61.11 -63.55
C ARG A 524 22.74 61.15 -63.75
N GLU A 525 22.20 60.07 -64.29
CA GLU A 525 20.75 59.91 -64.46
C GLU A 525 20.12 59.49 -63.13
N GLY A 526 19.06 60.19 -62.73
CA GLY A 526 18.41 59.94 -61.45
C GLY A 526 17.07 60.63 -61.34
N PHE A 527 16.41 60.43 -60.21
CA PHE A 527 15.22 61.17 -59.86
C PHE A 527 15.62 62.40 -59.05
N GLY A 528 15.11 63.56 -59.45
CA GLY A 528 15.29 64.82 -58.75
C GLY A 528 14.09 65.73 -58.95
N THR A 529 14.14 66.92 -58.38
CA THR A 529 13.08 67.91 -58.62
C THR A 529 13.05 68.31 -60.09
N VAL A 530 11.90 68.82 -60.58
CA VAL A 530 11.79 69.31 -61.98
C VAL A 530 12.87 70.35 -62.32
N ASN A 531 13.34 71.09 -61.32
CA ASN A 531 14.32 72.15 -61.48
C ASN A 531 15.77 71.63 -61.54
N GLU A 532 16.04 70.45 -60.94
CA GLU A 532 17.38 69.85 -60.87
C GLU A 532 17.61 68.77 -61.95
N THR A 533 16.57 68.42 -62.73
CA THR A 533 16.64 67.34 -63.72
C THR A 533 16.19 67.76 -65.11
N VAL A 534 17.04 67.52 -66.11
CA VAL A 534 16.72 67.73 -67.52
C VAL A 534 16.12 66.46 -68.12
N ALA A 535 15.06 66.61 -68.91
CA ALA A 535 14.45 65.52 -69.65
C ALA A 535 15.48 64.80 -70.51
N LEU A 536 15.56 63.46 -70.42
CA LEU A 536 16.35 62.69 -71.36
C LEU A 536 15.74 62.86 -72.75
N ARG A 537 16.52 63.46 -73.66
CA ARG A 537 16.12 63.68 -75.05
C ARG A 537 16.05 62.33 -75.75
N GLU A 538 14.89 61.98 -76.33
CA GLU A 538 14.74 60.77 -77.15
C GLU A 538 15.81 60.76 -78.26
N ARG A 539 16.73 59.80 -78.20
CA ARG A 539 17.50 59.41 -79.37
C ARG A 539 16.54 58.63 -80.28
N LYS A 540 16.14 59.27 -81.38
CA LYS A 540 15.49 58.61 -82.51
C LYS A 540 16.37 57.51 -83.09
#